data_AF-B3IW80-F1
#
_entry.id   AF-B3IW80-F1
#
_cell.length_a   1.000
_cell.length_b   1.000
_cell.length_c   1.000
_cell.angle_alpha   90.00
_cell.angle_beta   90.00
_cell.angle_gamma   90.00
#
_symmetry.space_group_name_H-M   'P 1'
#
loop_
_entity.id
_entity.type
_entity.pdbx_description
1 polymer ?
#
loop_
_entity_poly.entity_id
_entity_poly.type
_entity_poly.pdbx_seq_one_letter_code
_entity_poly.pdbx_strand_id
1 'polypeptide(L)'
;RHQDAVEAFFKKMGMDYGKEVAFPEFIKGWEELAEHDLELWSQNKSTLIREWGDAVFDIFDKDASGSISLDEWKAYGRISGICPSDEDAEKTFKHCDLDNSGKLDVDEMTRQHLGFWYTLDPTSDGLYGNFVP
;
A
#
# COMPACT_ATOMS: atom_id res chain seq x y z
N ARG A 1 -12.26 0.94 -12.44
CA ARG A 1 -12.07 0.39 -11.09
C ARG A 1 -10.67 0.71 -10.57
N HIS A 2 -9.58 0.14 -11.14
CA HIS A 2 -8.22 0.44 -10.65
C HIS A 2 -7.81 1.91 -10.78
N GLN A 3 -8.07 2.52 -11.95
CA GLN A 3 -7.76 3.92 -12.18
C GLN A 3 -8.56 4.84 -11.25
N ASP A 4 -9.82 4.51 -10.98
CA ASP A 4 -10.68 5.31 -10.10
C ASP A 4 -10.15 5.34 -8.66
N ALA A 5 -9.64 4.20 -8.14
CA ALA A 5 -9.07 4.12 -6.80
C ALA A 5 -7.77 4.93 -6.67
N VAL A 6 -6.88 4.81 -7.68
CA VAL A 6 -5.65 5.61 -7.76
C VAL A 6 -5.99 7.10 -7.84
N GLU A 7 -6.93 7.47 -8.71
CA GLU A 7 -7.37 8.86 -8.85
C GLU A 7 -7.97 9.40 -7.57
N ALA A 8 -8.83 8.65 -6.88
CA ALA A 8 -9.45 9.07 -5.63
C ALA A 8 -8.40 9.34 -4.54
N PHE A 9 -7.40 8.45 -4.43
CA PHE A 9 -6.29 8.59 -3.48
C PHE A 9 -5.49 9.87 -3.74
N PHE A 10 -5.02 10.09 -4.97
CA PHE A 10 -4.22 11.27 -5.31
C PHE A 10 -5.03 12.58 -5.32
N LYS A 11 -6.30 12.54 -5.75
CA LYS A 11 -7.20 13.70 -5.69
C LYS A 11 -7.48 14.16 -4.27
N LYS A 12 -7.54 13.22 -3.31
CA LYS A 12 -7.69 13.57 -1.89
C LYS A 12 -6.54 14.41 -1.37
N MET A 13 -5.32 14.18 -1.85
CA MET A 13 -4.12 14.97 -1.54
C MET A 13 -4.04 16.30 -2.32
N GLY A 14 -5.09 16.66 -3.06
CA GLY A 14 -5.14 17.88 -3.85
C GLY A 14 -4.39 17.81 -5.18
N MET A 15 -3.99 16.62 -5.65
CA MET A 15 -3.42 16.42 -6.98
C MET A 15 -4.53 16.25 -8.02
N ASP A 16 -4.34 16.77 -9.22
CA ASP A 16 -5.28 16.57 -10.32
C ASP A 16 -4.54 16.59 -11.66
N TYR A 17 -5.20 16.13 -12.72
CA TYR A 17 -4.63 16.11 -14.06
C TYR A 17 -4.24 17.52 -14.53
N GLY A 18 -2.99 17.67 -14.93
CA GLY A 18 -2.45 18.96 -15.38
C GLY A 18 -2.15 19.97 -14.27
N LYS A 19 -2.29 19.58 -13.00
CA LYS A 19 -1.91 20.41 -11.85
C LYS A 19 -0.56 19.96 -11.30
N GLU A 20 0.40 20.88 -11.30
CA GLU A 20 1.66 20.70 -10.56
C GLU A 20 1.43 21.03 -9.09
N VAL A 21 1.92 20.17 -8.20
CA VAL A 21 1.82 20.34 -6.75
C VAL A 21 3.23 20.40 -6.18
N ALA A 22 3.55 21.48 -5.46
CA ALA A 22 4.86 21.63 -4.84
C ALA A 22 5.01 20.68 -3.65
N PHE A 23 6.24 20.29 -3.32
CA PHE A 23 6.50 19.38 -2.19
C PHE A 23 5.83 19.79 -0.86
N PRO A 24 5.85 21.08 -0.44
CA PRO A 24 5.15 21.47 0.80
C PRO A 24 3.63 21.26 0.75
N GLU A 25 3.00 21.47 -0.41
CA GLU A 25 1.57 21.25 -0.60
C GLU A 25 1.24 19.76 -0.64
N PHE A 26 2.14 18.97 -1.24
CA PHE A 26 2.03 17.52 -1.26
C PHE A 26 2.08 16.91 0.14
N ILE A 27 3.00 17.36 1.00
CA ILE A 27 3.07 16.90 2.40
C ILE A 27 1.81 17.25 3.16
N LYS A 28 1.29 18.47 3.00
CA LYS A 28 0.01 18.86 3.61
C LYS A 28 -1.14 17.96 3.14
N GLY A 29 -1.19 17.65 1.83
CA GLY A 29 -2.19 16.73 1.28
C GLY A 29 -2.09 15.32 1.87
N TRP A 30 -0.88 14.85 2.13
CA TRP A 30 -0.63 13.57 2.80
C TRP A 30 -1.11 13.57 4.26
N GLU A 31 -0.87 14.64 5.01
CA GLU A 31 -1.39 14.80 6.38
C GLU A 31 -2.93 14.72 6.40
N GLU A 32 -3.60 15.45 5.50
CA GLU A 32 -5.06 15.44 5.37
C GLU A 32 -5.62 14.07 4.93
N LEU A 33 -4.89 13.36 4.07
CA LEU A 33 -5.23 12.00 3.66
C LEU A 33 -5.09 11.01 4.82
N ALA A 34 -3.98 11.07 5.56
CA ALA A 34 -3.73 10.20 6.69
C ALA A 34 -4.79 10.36 7.78
N GLU A 35 -5.13 11.61 8.14
CA GLU A 35 -6.21 11.89 9.11
C GLU A 35 -7.55 11.31 8.66
N HIS A 36 -7.91 11.50 7.39
CA HIS A 36 -9.14 10.98 6.81
C HIS A 36 -9.21 9.45 6.83
N ASP A 37 -8.17 8.78 6.37
CA ASP A 37 -8.16 7.32 6.28
C ASP A 37 -8.11 6.69 7.68
N LEU A 38 -7.40 7.30 8.64
CA LEU A 38 -7.41 6.84 10.04
C LEU A 38 -8.79 7.03 10.70
N GLU A 39 -9.51 8.12 10.39
CA GLU A 39 -10.88 8.31 10.87
C GLU A 39 -11.81 7.23 10.31
N LEU A 40 -11.76 6.96 9.00
CA LEU A 40 -12.55 5.90 8.38
C LEU A 40 -12.22 4.53 8.96
N TRP A 41 -10.93 4.23 9.13
CA TRP A 41 -10.48 2.98 9.75
C TRP A 41 -11.02 2.81 11.17
N SER A 42 -11.00 3.87 11.99
CA SER A 42 -11.56 3.84 13.35
C SER A 42 -13.05 3.53 13.41
N GLN A 43 -13.77 3.77 12.30
CA GLN A 43 -15.19 3.52 12.14
C GLN A 43 -15.49 2.20 11.41
N ASN A 44 -14.49 1.35 11.18
CA ASN A 44 -14.58 0.14 10.36
C ASN A 44 -15.13 0.40 8.94
N LYS A 45 -14.78 1.56 8.36
CA LYS A 45 -15.11 1.91 6.98
C LYS A 45 -13.91 1.66 6.07
N SER A 46 -14.20 1.38 4.80
CA SER A 46 -13.17 1.25 3.76
C SER A 46 -12.40 2.57 3.63
N THR A 47 -11.06 2.48 3.59
CA THR A 47 -10.14 3.60 3.43
C THR A 47 -9.70 3.75 1.98
N LEU A 48 -9.18 4.92 1.59
CA LEU A 48 -8.66 5.09 0.23
C LEU A 48 -7.41 4.22 0.00
N ILE A 49 -6.57 4.03 1.02
CA ILE A 49 -5.44 3.09 0.94
C ILE A 49 -5.89 1.65 0.75
N ARG A 50 -7.03 1.25 1.33
CA ARG A 50 -7.62 -0.08 1.12
C ARG A 50 -8.13 -0.23 -0.31
N GLU A 51 -8.91 0.72 -0.79
CA GLU A 51 -9.45 0.67 -2.15
C GLU A 51 -8.34 0.69 -3.21
N TRP A 52 -7.27 1.44 -2.95
CA TRP A 52 -6.06 1.40 -3.76
C TRP A 52 -5.35 0.05 -3.65
N GLY A 53 -5.23 -0.50 -2.44
CA GLY A 53 -4.71 -1.84 -2.18
C GLY A 53 -5.47 -2.92 -2.97
N ASP A 54 -6.80 -2.93 -2.91
CA ASP A 54 -7.64 -3.87 -3.68
C ASP A 54 -7.38 -3.72 -5.19
N ALA A 55 -7.30 -2.49 -5.69
CA ALA A 55 -7.01 -2.23 -7.10
C ALA A 55 -5.63 -2.73 -7.51
N VAL A 56 -4.66 -2.66 -6.61
CA VAL A 56 -3.29 -3.12 -6.78
C VAL A 56 -3.22 -4.66 -6.68
N PHE A 57 -3.98 -5.27 -5.78
CA PHE A 57 -4.13 -6.72 -5.63
C PHE A 57 -4.70 -7.37 -6.89
N ASP A 58 -5.76 -6.83 -7.49
CA ASP A 58 -6.32 -7.34 -8.76
C ASP A 58 -5.30 -7.34 -9.92
N ILE A 59 -4.23 -6.54 -9.84
CA ILE A 59 -3.14 -6.54 -10.82
C ILE A 59 -2.11 -7.64 -10.49
N PHE A 60 -1.95 -8.00 -9.22
CA PHE A 60 -0.94 -8.94 -8.73
C PHE A 60 -1.43 -10.38 -8.66
N ASP A 61 -2.67 -10.55 -8.21
CA ASP A 61 -3.38 -11.81 -8.01
C ASP A 61 -3.80 -12.36 -9.38
N LYS A 62 -2.89 -13.11 -10.00
CA LYS A 62 -3.11 -13.64 -11.37
C LYS A 62 -4.09 -14.78 -11.37
N ASP A 63 -4.21 -15.49 -10.25
CA ASP A 63 -5.11 -16.62 -10.10
C ASP A 63 -6.47 -16.24 -9.49
N ALA A 64 -6.68 -14.96 -9.15
CA ALA A 64 -7.87 -14.42 -8.53
C ALA A 64 -8.24 -15.15 -7.23
N SER A 65 -7.22 -15.57 -6.46
CA SER A 65 -7.41 -16.28 -5.19
C SER A 65 -7.86 -15.37 -4.04
N GLY A 66 -7.81 -14.05 -4.21
CA GLY A 66 -8.07 -13.05 -3.18
C GLY A 66 -6.89 -12.84 -2.23
N SER A 67 -5.71 -13.35 -2.58
CA SER A 67 -4.50 -13.33 -1.75
C SER A 67 -3.25 -13.33 -2.64
N ILE A 68 -2.15 -12.72 -2.18
CA ILE A 68 -0.90 -12.69 -2.94
C ILE A 68 0.05 -13.76 -2.45
N SER A 69 0.46 -14.64 -3.35
CA SER A 69 1.54 -15.60 -3.07
C SER A 69 2.92 -14.92 -3.10
N LEU A 70 3.91 -15.55 -2.46
CA LEU A 70 5.29 -15.05 -2.50
C LEU A 70 5.82 -14.89 -3.94
N ASP A 71 5.44 -15.77 -4.86
CA ASP A 71 5.88 -15.70 -6.25
C ASP A 71 5.28 -14.50 -7.00
N GLU A 72 4.01 -14.18 -6.72
CA GLU A 72 3.34 -12.99 -7.25
C GLU A 72 3.94 -11.70 -6.67
N TRP A 73 4.25 -11.70 -5.37
CA TRP A 73 4.93 -10.59 -4.71
C TRP A 73 6.32 -10.34 -5.30
N LYS A 74 7.12 -11.40 -5.52
CA LYS A 74 8.43 -11.32 -6.21
C LYS A 74 8.30 -10.80 -7.65
N ALA A 75 7.30 -11.28 -8.38
CA ALA A 75 7.04 -10.81 -9.74
C ALA A 75 6.72 -9.32 -9.76
N TYR A 76 5.92 -8.84 -8.81
CA TYR A 76 5.63 -7.41 -8.66
C TYR A 76 6.87 -6.60 -8.28
N GLY A 77 7.63 -7.01 -7.25
CA GLY A 77 8.83 -6.29 -6.81
C GLY A 77 9.82 -6.02 -7.94
N ARG A 78 9.95 -6.96 -8.88
CA ARG A 78 10.76 -6.82 -10.11
C ARG A 78 10.17 -5.85 -11.13
N ILE A 79 8.85 -5.75 -11.24
CA ILE A 79 8.16 -4.85 -12.19
C ILE A 79 8.07 -3.42 -11.66
N SER A 80 7.78 -3.26 -10.36
CA SER A 80 7.64 -1.93 -9.72
C SER A 80 8.98 -1.32 -9.32
N GLY A 81 10.02 -2.14 -9.17
CA GLY A 81 11.33 -1.71 -8.67
C GLY A 81 11.37 -1.49 -7.15
N ILE A 82 10.27 -1.76 -6.44
CA ILE A 82 10.14 -1.54 -4.99
C ILE A 82 10.88 -2.62 -4.16
N CYS A 83 11.13 -3.80 -4.75
CA CYS A 83 11.98 -4.87 -4.18
C CYS A 83 12.64 -5.65 -5.33
N PRO A 84 13.80 -5.22 -5.84
CA PRO A 84 14.39 -5.79 -7.06
C PRO A 84 15.04 -7.16 -6.84
N SER A 85 15.32 -7.54 -5.59
CA SER A 85 15.91 -8.85 -5.25
C SER A 85 14.87 -9.78 -4.63
N ASP A 86 14.98 -11.07 -4.93
CA ASP A 86 14.10 -12.10 -4.35
C ASP A 86 14.27 -12.19 -2.82
N GLU A 87 15.45 -11.88 -2.29
CA GLU A 87 15.72 -11.88 -0.85
C GLU A 87 15.00 -10.74 -0.13
N ASP A 88 14.97 -9.54 -0.73
CA ASP A 88 14.24 -8.41 -0.17
C ASP A 88 12.72 -8.64 -0.22
N ALA A 89 12.23 -9.20 -1.34
CA ALA A 89 10.83 -9.58 -1.47
C ALA A 89 10.42 -10.65 -0.45
N GLU A 90 11.28 -11.63 -0.16
CA GLU A 90 11.02 -12.63 0.89
C GLU A 90 10.98 -12.03 2.30
N LYS A 91 11.85 -11.06 2.59
CA LYS A 91 11.87 -10.37 3.89
C LYS A 91 10.60 -9.54 4.09
N THR A 92 10.23 -8.74 3.09
CA THR A 92 9.03 -7.90 3.15
C THR A 92 7.76 -8.75 3.21
N PHE A 93 7.71 -9.85 2.44
CA PHE A 93 6.61 -10.80 2.49
C PHE A 93 6.41 -11.39 3.89
N LYS A 94 7.48 -11.93 4.50
CA LYS A 94 7.40 -12.51 5.86
C LYS A 94 7.05 -11.49 6.94
N HIS A 95 7.37 -10.23 6.71
CA HIS A 95 7.01 -9.15 7.61
C HIS A 95 5.52 -8.79 7.52
N CYS A 96 4.94 -8.92 6.32
CA CYS A 96 3.52 -8.64 6.07
C CYS A 96 2.60 -9.81 6.44
N ASP A 97 3.08 -11.05 6.31
CA ASP A 97 2.34 -12.29 6.61
C ASP A 97 2.24 -12.46 8.14
N LEU A 98 1.22 -11.84 8.74
CA LEU A 98 1.06 -11.75 10.19
C LEU A 98 0.54 -13.07 10.76
N ASP A 99 -0.30 -13.78 10.00
CA ASP A 99 -0.86 -15.05 10.42
C ASP A 99 0.00 -16.27 10.04
N ASN A 100 1.07 -16.07 9.27
CA ASN A 100 1.97 -17.11 8.74
C ASN A 100 1.25 -18.12 7.84
N SER A 101 0.22 -17.68 7.12
CA SER A 101 -0.51 -18.50 6.15
C SER A 101 0.33 -18.81 4.90
N GLY A 102 1.42 -18.07 4.67
CA GLY A 102 2.22 -18.16 3.45
C GLY A 102 1.58 -17.43 2.27
N LYS A 103 0.61 -16.56 2.54
CA LYS A 103 -0.10 -15.71 1.59
C LYS A 103 -0.35 -14.36 2.24
N LEU A 104 -0.35 -13.28 1.46
CA LEU A 104 -0.74 -11.97 1.96
C LEU A 104 -2.19 -11.71 1.59
N ASP A 105 -3.02 -11.52 2.61
CA ASP A 105 -4.36 -11.02 2.37
C ASP A 105 -4.38 -9.48 2.31
N VAL A 106 -5.49 -8.95 1.81
CA VAL A 106 -5.62 -7.51 1.61
C VAL A 106 -5.80 -6.75 2.93
N ASP A 107 -6.29 -7.40 3.98
CA ASP A 107 -6.45 -6.80 5.30
C ASP A 107 -5.07 -6.63 5.98
N GLU A 108 -4.19 -7.62 5.86
CA GLU A 108 -2.78 -7.59 6.30
C GLU A 108 -2.01 -6.47 5.60
N MET A 109 -2.10 -6.42 4.27
CA MET A 109 -1.43 -5.37 3.48
C MET A 109 -1.99 -3.98 3.80
N THR A 110 -3.30 -3.85 4.00
CA THR A 110 -3.91 -2.58 4.39
C THR A 110 -3.41 -2.15 5.77
N ARG A 111 -3.36 -3.06 6.74
CA ARG A 111 -2.85 -2.77 8.08
C ARG A 111 -1.39 -2.32 8.04
N GLN A 112 -0.54 -3.02 7.28
CA GLN A 112 0.86 -2.64 7.12
C GLN A 112 1.03 -1.28 6.43
N HIS A 113 0.23 -1.00 5.40
CA HIS A 113 0.25 0.31 4.74
C HIS A 113 -0.22 1.45 5.65
N LEU A 114 -1.25 1.24 6.47
CA LEU A 114 -1.67 2.25 7.47
C LEU A 114 -0.55 2.52 8.47
N GLY A 115 0.07 1.46 8.98
CA GLY A 115 1.21 1.52 9.89
C GLY A 115 2.37 2.31 9.32
N PHE A 116 2.79 1.95 8.11
CA PHE A 116 3.94 2.52 7.42
C PHE A 116 3.71 3.94 6.91
N TRP A 117 2.61 4.17 6.19
CA TRP A 117 2.39 5.43 5.47
C TRP A 117 1.73 6.53 6.31
N TYR A 118 0.94 6.18 7.34
CA TYR A 118 0.15 7.16 8.09
C TYR A 118 0.61 7.33 9.54
N THR A 119 0.91 6.24 10.24
CA THR A 119 1.19 6.32 11.68
C THR A 119 2.65 6.22 12.05
N LEU A 120 3.52 5.87 11.10
CA LEU A 120 4.93 5.51 11.35
C LEU A 120 5.04 4.47 12.47
N ASP A 121 4.20 3.43 12.38
CA ASP A 121 4.21 2.33 13.35
C ASP A 121 5.53 1.55 13.20
N PRO A 122 6.36 1.47 14.26
CA PRO A 122 7.64 0.75 14.20
C PRO A 122 7.49 -0.74 13.84
N THR A 123 6.30 -1.31 14.02
CA THR A 123 6.01 -2.70 13.65
C THR A 123 5.85 -2.89 12.14
N SER A 124 5.71 -1.80 11.38
CA SER A 124 5.67 -1.77 9.92
C SER A 124 7.00 -1.31 9.30
N ASP A 125 8.02 -1.03 10.12
CA ASP A 125 9.34 -0.61 9.63
C ASP A 125 9.96 -1.66 8.70
N GLY A 126 10.51 -1.20 7.59
CA GLY A 126 11.12 -2.08 6.59
C GLY A 126 10.11 -2.79 5.69
N LEU A 127 8.85 -2.36 5.66
CA LEU A 127 7.82 -2.83 4.72
C LEU A 127 8.31 -2.87 3.26
N TYR A 128 9.13 -1.88 2.88
CA TYR A 128 9.76 -1.80 1.55
C TYR A 128 11.30 -1.91 1.62
N GLY A 129 11.83 -2.56 2.66
CA GLY A 129 13.26 -2.68 2.88
C GLY A 129 13.97 -1.33 2.96
N ASN A 130 15.12 -1.20 2.30
CA ASN A 130 15.91 0.04 2.27
C ASN A 130 15.45 1.05 1.20
N PHE A 131 14.38 0.75 0.46
CA PHE A 131 13.96 1.57 -0.68
C PHE A 131 13.04 2.72 -0.28
N VAL A 132 12.31 2.54 0.82
CA VAL A 132 11.55 3.62 1.47
C VAL A 132 12.05 3.69 2.92
N PRO A 133 12.83 4.73 3.26
CA PRO A 133 13.43 4.87 4.58
C PRO A 133 12.41 5.24 5.66
#